data_AF-A0A1Q9NJ55-F1
#
_entry.id   AF-A0A1Q9NJ55-F1
#
_cell.length_a   1.000
_cell.length_b   1.000
_cell.length_c   1.000
_cell.angle_alpha   90.00
_cell.angle_beta   90.00
_cell.angle_gamma   90.00
#
_symmetry.space_group_name_H-M   'P 1'
#
loop_
_entity.id
_entity.type
_entity.pdbx_description
1 polymer ?
#
loop_
_entity_poly.entity_id
_entity_poly.type
_entity_poly.pdbx_seq_one_letter_code
_entity_poly.pdbx_strand_id
1 'polypeptide(L)'
;MSQLTFKIPHGEKEFLEWWANKTGQPKSSIYRNATLEAFVEWKIEILLKEYQQGIIGFKKMCNLGGLTFNQGSLIIQERNIEPPISELIDEHTKSVRERIKPEDLYKDGKKPKRKSLEVITKEEKE
;
A
#
# COMPACT_ATOMS: atom_id res chain seq x y z
N MET A 1 -16.90 9.43 22.86
CA MET A 1 -16.85 8.02 22.45
C MET A 1 -18.24 7.61 21.99
N SER A 2 -18.38 6.91 20.88
CA SER A 2 -19.63 6.32 20.41
C SER A 2 -19.74 4.87 20.87
N GLN A 3 -20.93 4.44 21.28
CA GLN A 3 -21.19 3.07 21.72
C GLN A 3 -21.94 2.29 20.63
N LEU A 4 -21.41 1.12 20.27
CA LEU A 4 -22.07 0.14 19.41
C LEU A 4 -22.48 -1.07 20.25
N THR A 5 -23.68 -1.61 20.04
CA THR A 5 -24.18 -2.79 20.75
C THR A 5 -24.47 -3.90 19.74
N PHE A 6 -23.97 -5.10 20.00
CA PHE A 6 -24.12 -6.26 19.13
C PHE A 6 -24.46 -7.51 19.96
N LYS A 7 -25.13 -8.47 19.32
CA LYS A 7 -25.43 -9.77 19.92
C LYS A 7 -24.39 -10.77 19.44
N ILE A 8 -23.80 -11.51 20.38
CA ILE A 8 -22.81 -12.55 20.10
C ILE A 8 -23.50 -13.93 20.17
N PRO A 9 -23.23 -14.86 19.23
CA PRO A 9 -23.72 -16.23 19.32
C PRO A 9 -23.30 -16.94 20.61
N HIS A 10 -24.07 -17.94 21.05
CA HIS A 10 -23.83 -18.59 22.34
C HIS A 10 -22.46 -19.29 22.42
N GLY A 11 -22.07 -20.06 21.41
CA GLY A 11 -20.77 -20.76 21.39
C GLY A 11 -19.57 -19.82 21.43
N GLU A 12 -19.63 -18.70 20.70
CA GLU A 12 -18.59 -17.67 20.73
C GLU A 12 -18.49 -17.00 22.11
N LYS A 13 -19.64 -16.81 22.77
CA LYS A 13 -19.67 -16.32 24.14
C LYS A 13 -18.96 -17.31 25.06
N GLU A 14 -19.27 -18.61 25.01
CA GLU A 14 -18.61 -19.62 25.85
C GLU A 14 -17.09 -19.61 25.69
N PHE A 15 -16.61 -19.53 24.44
CA PHE A 15 -15.17 -19.39 24.15
C PHE A 15 -14.58 -18.14 24.80
N LEU A 16 -15.24 -16.99 24.64
CA LEU A 16 -14.78 -15.72 25.21
C LEU A 16 -14.73 -15.78 26.75
N GLU A 17 -15.68 -16.45 27.39
CA GLU A 17 -15.69 -16.65 28.84
C GLU A 17 -14.53 -17.53 29.30
N TRP A 18 -14.30 -18.65 28.63
CA TRP A 18 -13.16 -19.52 28.90
C TRP A 18 -11.83 -18.79 28.75
N TRP A 19 -11.66 -18.02 27.67
CA TRP A 19 -10.42 -17.29 27.40
C TRP A 19 -10.18 -16.15 28.40
N ALA A 20 -11.23 -15.42 28.77
CA ALA A 20 -11.17 -14.37 29.78
C ALA A 20 -10.72 -14.92 31.14
N ASN A 21 -11.29 -16.06 31.56
CA ASN A 21 -10.90 -16.72 32.81
C ASN A 21 -9.46 -17.21 32.77
N LYS A 22 -9.00 -17.72 31.62
CA LYS A 22 -7.63 -18.22 31.44
C LYS A 22 -6.57 -17.11 31.47
N THR A 23 -6.89 -15.94 30.90
CA THR A 23 -5.94 -14.83 30.74
C THR A 23 -6.06 -13.75 31.82
N GLY A 24 -7.13 -13.76 32.60
CA GLY A 24 -7.45 -12.71 33.57
C GLY A 24 -7.89 -11.38 32.93
N GLN A 25 -8.13 -11.36 31.60
CA GLN A 25 -8.53 -10.15 30.88
C GLN A 25 -10.05 -10.00 30.84
N PRO A 26 -10.61 -8.77 30.89
CA PRO A 26 -12.04 -8.55 30.71
C PRO A 26 -12.53 -8.98 29.33
N LYS A 27 -13.67 -9.68 29.28
CA LYS A 27 -14.33 -10.15 28.04
C LYS A 27 -14.51 -9.02 27.02
N SER A 28 -14.94 -7.84 27.49
CA SER A 28 -15.14 -6.65 26.65
C SER A 28 -13.84 -6.15 26.02
N SER A 29 -12.73 -6.19 26.75
CA SER A 29 -11.41 -5.79 26.24
C SER A 29 -10.90 -6.77 25.19
N ILE A 30 -10.99 -8.08 25.46
CA ILE A 30 -10.59 -9.13 24.50
C ILE A 30 -11.36 -8.96 23.20
N TYR A 31 -12.69 -8.93 23.29
CA TYR A 31 -13.54 -8.83 22.12
C TYR A 31 -13.28 -7.54 21.34
N ARG A 32 -13.21 -6.40 22.04
CA ARG A 32 -12.93 -5.10 21.41
C ARG A 32 -11.61 -5.11 20.66
N ASN A 33 -10.54 -5.62 21.28
CA ASN A 33 -9.21 -5.62 20.66
C ASN A 33 -9.18 -6.49 19.41
N ALA A 34 -9.69 -7.72 19.49
CA ALA A 34 -9.77 -8.62 18.35
C ALA A 34 -10.61 -8.03 17.21
N THR A 35 -11.75 -7.40 17.54
CA THR A 35 -12.62 -6.78 16.53
C THR A 35 -11.95 -5.54 15.91
N LEU A 36 -11.24 -4.74 16.70
CA LEU A 36 -10.53 -3.56 16.19
C LEU A 36 -9.38 -3.94 15.28
N GLU A 37 -8.63 -4.99 15.62
CA GLU A 37 -7.54 -5.52 14.79
C GLU A 37 -8.08 -5.97 13.42
N ALA A 38 -9.10 -6.84 13.42
CA ALA A 38 -9.74 -7.30 12.20
C ALA A 38 -10.35 -6.14 11.39
N PHE A 39 -10.96 -5.15 12.06
CA PHE A 39 -11.52 -3.97 11.40
C PHE A 39 -10.45 -3.10 10.74
N VAL A 40 -9.29 -2.93 11.39
CA VAL A 40 -8.17 -2.16 10.83
C VAL A 40 -7.62 -2.85 9.59
N GLU A 41 -7.43 -4.17 9.62
CA GLU A 41 -7.00 -4.94 8.45
C GLU A 41 -7.99 -4.79 7.29
N TRP A 42 -9.27 -5.08 7.53
CA TRP A 42 -10.33 -4.97 6.52
C TRP A 42 -10.40 -3.56 5.92
N LYS A 43 -10.30 -2.52 6.76
CA LYS A 43 -10.29 -1.12 6.32
C LYS A 43 -9.10 -0.83 5.40
N ILE A 44 -7.90 -1.31 5.73
CA ILE A 44 -6.71 -1.10 4.89
C ILE A 44 -6.91 -1.76 3.53
N GLU A 45 -7.45 -2.97 3.48
CA GLU A 45 -7.69 -3.67 2.21
C GLU A 45 -8.64 -2.91 1.28
N ILE A 46 -9.71 -2.34 1.83
CA ILE A 46 -10.64 -1.51 1.06
C ILE A 46 -9.90 -0.28 0.51
N LEU A 47 -9.17 0.42 1.36
CA LEU A 47 -8.46 1.65 0.96
C LEU A 47 -7.40 1.38 -0.11
N LEU A 48 -6.72 0.23 -0.06
CA LEU A 48 -5.75 -0.15 -1.08
C LEU A 48 -6.42 -0.41 -2.44
N LYS A 49 -7.60 -1.06 -2.46
CA LYS A 49 -8.37 -1.27 -3.70
C LYS A 49 -8.82 0.06 -4.31
N GLU A 50 -9.33 0.97 -3.48
CA GLU A 50 -9.74 2.31 -3.92
C GLU A 50 -8.55 3.13 -4.45
N TYR A 51 -7.37 2.96 -3.84
CA TYR A 51 -6.12 3.59 -4.30
C TYR A 51 -5.67 3.03 -5.65
N GLN A 52 -5.68 1.70 -5.82
CA GLN A 52 -5.37 1.03 -7.09
C GLN A 52 -6.26 1.50 -8.23
N GLN A 53 -7.54 1.71 -7.95
CA GLN A 53 -8.52 2.21 -8.93
C GLN A 53 -8.39 3.72 -9.21
N GLY A 54 -7.46 4.41 -8.52
CA GLY A 54 -7.28 5.85 -8.66
C GLY A 54 -8.41 6.70 -8.05
N ILE A 55 -9.34 6.09 -7.31
CA ILE A 55 -10.49 6.79 -6.70
C ILE A 55 -10.02 7.67 -5.55
N ILE A 56 -9.03 7.21 -4.79
CA ILE A 56 -8.42 7.98 -3.71
C ILE A 56 -6.92 8.14 -3.92
N GLY A 57 -6.40 9.33 -3.61
CA GLY A 57 -4.96 9.57 -3.60
C GLY A 57 -4.27 8.96 -2.38
N PHE A 58 -2.97 8.68 -2.50
CA PHE A 58 -2.15 8.05 -1.46
C PHE A 58 -2.25 8.75 -0.09
N LYS A 59 -2.20 10.08 -0.06
CA LYS A 59 -2.33 10.85 1.19
C LYS A 59 -3.66 10.59 1.90
N LYS A 60 -4.77 10.51 1.13
CA LYS A 60 -6.11 10.27 1.68
C LYS A 60 -6.24 8.84 2.18
N MET A 61 -5.68 7.87 1.45
CA MET A 61 -5.56 6.48 1.87
C MET A 61 -4.83 6.35 3.21
N CYS A 62 -3.65 6.96 3.36
CA CYS A 62 -2.88 6.92 4.61
C CYS A 62 -3.65 7.55 5.78
N ASN A 63 -4.27 8.71 5.57
CA ASN A 63 -5.03 9.40 6.61
C ASN A 63 -6.23 8.58 7.11
N LEU A 64 -7.03 7.98 6.20
CA LEU A 64 -8.16 7.14 6.57
C LEU A 64 -7.73 5.80 7.18
N GLY A 65 -6.60 5.27 6.71
CA GLY A 65 -5.95 4.08 7.24
C GLY A 65 -5.44 4.27 8.66
N GLY A 66 -5.13 5.51 9.06
CA GLY A 66 -4.38 5.78 10.29
C GLY A 66 -2.91 5.38 10.15
N LEU A 67 -2.40 5.40 8.92
CA LEU A 67 -1.04 5.01 8.56
C LEU A 67 -0.17 6.25 8.42
N THR A 68 1.07 6.15 8.87
CA THR A 68 2.11 7.11 8.48
C THR A 68 2.46 6.93 7.01
N PHE A 69 3.10 7.95 6.42
CA PHE A 69 3.57 7.87 5.03
C PHE A 69 4.45 6.65 4.77
N ASN A 70 5.41 6.38 5.67
CA ASN A 70 6.34 5.26 5.54
C ASN A 70 5.62 3.91 5.61
N GLN A 71 4.66 3.75 6.53
CA GLN A 71 3.86 2.52 6.62
C GLN A 71 3.02 2.30 5.37
N GLY A 72 2.36 3.35 4.85
CA GLY A 72 1.62 3.26 3.61
C GLY A 72 2.49 2.85 2.42
N SER A 73 3.70 3.41 2.33
CA SER A 73 4.65 3.10 1.25
C SER A 73 5.14 1.66 1.33
N LEU A 74 5.44 1.18 2.54
CA LEU A 74 5.87 -0.21 2.77
C LEU A 74 4.78 -1.20 2.35
N ILE A 75 3.53 -0.93 2.73
CA ILE A 75 2.38 -1.80 2.39
C ILE A 75 2.18 -1.88 0.88
N ILE A 76 2.30 -0.77 0.17
CA ILE A 76 2.21 -0.73 -1.30
C ILE A 76 3.31 -1.58 -1.93
N GLN A 77 4.54 -1.45 -1.42
CA GLN A 77 5.69 -2.21 -1.92
C GLN A 77 5.55 -3.71 -1.65
N GLU A 78 5.19 -4.10 -0.43
CA GLU A 78 5.02 -5.52 -0.04
C GLU A 78 3.90 -6.20 -0.81
N ARG A 79 2.84 -5.47 -1.14
CA ARG A 79 1.69 -5.98 -1.89
C ARG A 79 1.80 -5.79 -3.41
N ASN A 80 2.94 -5.31 -3.91
CA ASN A 80 3.19 -5.01 -5.34
C ASN A 80 2.04 -4.21 -5.98
N ILE A 81 1.60 -3.17 -5.28
CA ILE A 81 0.51 -2.31 -5.74
C ILE A 81 1.08 -1.24 -6.65
N GLU A 82 0.70 -1.26 -7.93
CA GLU A 82 1.07 -0.18 -8.84
C GLU A 82 0.31 1.10 -8.49
N PRO A 83 0.99 2.27 -8.49
CA PRO A 83 0.31 3.55 -8.40
C PRO A 83 -0.69 3.68 -9.56
N PRO A 84 -1.84 4.35 -9.36
CA PRO A 84 -2.74 4.65 -10.45
C PRO A 84 -2.01 5.60 -11.45
N ILE A 85 -1.65 5.07 -12.61
CA ILE A 85 -1.10 5.85 -13.72
C ILE A 85 -2.28 6.25 -14.61
N SER A 86 -2.47 7.55 -14.85
CA SER A 86 -3.47 7.97 -15.83
C SER A 86 -2.97 7.69 -17.25
N GLU A 87 -3.87 7.29 -18.15
CA GLU A 87 -3.55 7.02 -19.56
C GLU A 87 -2.84 8.22 -20.22
N LEU A 88 -3.25 9.44 -19.87
CA LEU A 88 -2.60 10.70 -20.31
C LEU A 88 -1.13 10.80 -19.89
N ILE A 89 -0.79 10.37 -18.67
CA ILE A 89 0.61 10.38 -18.21
C ILE A 89 1.40 9.30 -18.93
N ASP A 90 0.80 8.13 -19.18
CA ASP A 90 1.47 7.04 -19.89
C ASP A 90 1.75 7.42 -21.36
N GLU A 91 0.76 7.99 -22.06
CA GLU A 91 0.92 8.54 -23.42
C GLU A 91 1.96 9.65 -23.48
N HIS A 92 1.93 10.58 -22.52
CA HIS A 92 2.93 11.63 -22.44
C HIS A 92 4.32 11.03 -22.21
N THR A 93 4.46 10.04 -21.33
CA THR A 93 5.73 9.38 -21.03
C THR A 93 6.28 8.65 -22.26
N LYS A 94 5.43 7.97 -23.03
CA LYS A 94 5.78 7.37 -24.33
C LYS A 94 6.28 8.43 -25.31
N SER A 95 5.54 9.53 -25.44
CA SER A 95 5.91 10.62 -26.37
C SER A 95 7.25 11.28 -26.02
N VAL A 96 7.56 11.40 -24.72
CA VAL A 96 8.85 11.93 -24.26
C VAL A 96 9.96 10.93 -24.55
N ARG A 97 9.74 9.63 -24.27
CA ARG A 97 10.71 8.57 -24.57
C ARG A 97 11.09 8.52 -26.05
N GLU A 98 10.12 8.65 -26.95
CA GLU A 98 10.36 8.65 -28.40
C GLU A 98 11.10 9.90 -28.89
N ARG A 99 11.00 11.01 -28.16
CA ARG A 99 11.66 12.28 -28.51
C ARG A 99 13.08 12.41 -27.96
N ILE A 100 13.45 11.65 -26.93
CA ILE A 100 14.79 11.68 -26.34
C ILE A 100 15.74 10.91 -27.25
N LYS A 101 16.70 11.62 -27.86
CA LYS A 101 17.79 10.97 -28.61
C LYS A 101 18.90 10.52 -27.65
N PRO A 102 19.74 9.54 -28.04
CA PRO A 102 20.90 9.15 -27.26
C PRO A 102 21.85 10.31 -26.95
N GLU A 103 21.89 11.32 -27.84
CA GLU A 103 22.66 12.55 -27.67
C GLU A 103 22.13 13.45 -26.54
N ASP A 104 20.82 13.40 -26.26
CA ASP A 104 20.16 14.23 -25.23
C ASP A 104 20.35 13.70 -23.81
N LEU A 105 20.75 12.42 -23.68
CA LEU A 105 20.98 11.76 -22.39
C LEU A 105 22.25 12.28 -21.68
N TYR A 106 23.17 12.91 -22.41
CA TYR A 106 24.46 13.37 -21.89
C TYR A 106 24.69 14.84 -22.22
N LYS A 107 24.71 15.70 -21.20
CA LYS A 107 25.15 17.10 -21.38
C LYS A 107 26.60 17.13 -21.87
N ASP A 108 26.82 17.83 -22.96
CA ASP A 108 28.13 18.14 -23.55
C ASP A 108 28.95 16.92 -24.04
N GLY A 109 28.31 15.85 -24.50
CA GLY A 109 29.00 14.70 -25.12
C GLY A 109 29.93 13.93 -24.17
N LYS A 110 29.83 14.16 -22.85
CA LYS A 110 30.64 13.44 -21.85
C LYS A 110 30.08 12.03 -21.64
N LYS A 111 30.74 11.04 -22.23
CA LYS A 111 30.50 9.62 -21.95
C LYS A 111 30.65 9.34 -20.44
N PRO A 112 29.81 8.48 -19.86
CA PRO A 112 29.86 8.17 -18.44
C PRO A 112 31.19 7.49 -18.09
N LYS A 113 31.92 8.03 -17.11
CA LYS A 113 33.18 7.45 -16.60
C LYS A 113 32.99 6.14 -15.80
N ARG A 114 31.74 5.73 -15.51
CA ARG A 114 31.42 4.52 -14.75
C ARG A 114 30.86 3.42 -15.66
N LYS A 115 31.56 2.28 -15.72
CA LYS A 115 31.17 1.05 -16.45
C LYS A 115 29.78 0.51 -16.09
N SER A 116 29.22 0.86 -14.93
CA SER A 116 27.89 0.41 -14.51
C SER A 116 26.75 0.94 -15.39
N LEU A 117 26.99 1.96 -16.23
CA LEU A 117 26.02 2.50 -17.18
C LEU A 117 26.12 1.89 -18.60
N GLU A 118 27.17 1.11 -18.89
CA GLU A 118 27.31 0.44 -20.20
C GLU A 118 26.39 -0.79 -20.35
N VAL A 119 25.87 -1.33 -19.23
CA VAL A 119 25.06 -2.55 -19.25
C VAL A 119 23.70 -2.31 -19.91
N ILE A 120 23.07 -1.16 -19.67
CA ILE A 120 21.74 -0.83 -20.21
C ILE A 120 21.76 -0.69 -21.74
N THR A 121 22.90 -0.35 -22.34
CA THR A 121 23.00 -0.12 -23.81
C THR A 121 23.44 -1.36 -24.60
N LYS A 122 23.91 -2.42 -23.94
CA LYS A 122 24.36 -3.65 -24.62
C LYS A 122 23.30 -4.74 -24.69
N GLU A 123 22.31 -4.74 -23.80
CA GLU A 123 21.25 -5.78 -23.80
C GLU A 123 20.19 -5.60 -24.90
N GLU A 124 20.19 -4.50 -25.67
CA GLU A 124 19.29 -4.29 -26.83
C GLU A 124 19.95 -4.59 -28.20
N LYS A 125 21.12 -5.24 -28.20
CA LYS A 125 21.75 -5.75 -29.44
C LYS A 125 22.13 -7.23 -29.32
N GLU A 126 21.14 -8.07 -29.07
CA GLU A 126 21.13 -9.49 -29.49
C GLU A 126 19.72 -9.92 -29.89
#